data_AF-A0A081L8J9-F1
#
_entry.id   AF-A0A081L8J9-F1
#
_cell.length_a   1.000
_cell.length_b   1.000
_cell.length_c   1.000
_cell.angle_alpha   90.00
_cell.angle_beta   90.00
_cell.angle_gamma   90.00
#
_symmetry.space_group_name_H-M   'P 1'
#
loop_
_entity.id
_entity.type
_entity.pdbx_description
1 polymer ?
#
loop_
_entity_poly.entity_id
_entity_poly.type
_entity_poly.pdbx_seq_one_letter_code
_entity_poly.pdbx_strand_id
1 'polypeptide(L)'
;MIKKIAAFTLAAGLLVPSAVSATEPLQAGKQEPAATAQFTSVAYTTVSIVGKRVKFEVKALENHFNSNFYQRIAWTSNDEEPSVFNDNILSVIVAKKTGQAYQVTSYETLISVKDKIESGQKVYGWALALNGVWYPTMPATLYY
;
A
#
# COMPACT_ATOMS: atom_id res chain seq x y z
N MET A 1 -48.79 -2.91 -38.38
CA MET A 1 -48.10 -2.68 -39.66
C MET A 1 -46.60 -2.58 -39.41
N ILE A 2 -45.83 -3.08 -40.37
CA ILE A 2 -44.45 -3.59 -40.27
C ILE A 2 -43.38 -2.50 -40.41
N LYS A 3 -42.30 -2.72 -39.64
CA LYS A 3 -40.87 -2.37 -39.76
C LYS A 3 -40.42 -1.51 -40.95
N LYS A 4 -39.48 -0.59 -40.69
CA LYS A 4 -38.31 -0.37 -41.57
C LYS A 4 -37.02 -0.12 -40.77
N ILE A 5 -36.05 -1.00 -41.01
CA ILE A 5 -34.62 -0.88 -40.75
C ILE A 5 -33.99 -0.50 -42.10
N ALA A 6 -33.04 0.43 -42.11
CA ALA A 6 -32.03 0.59 -43.17
C ALA A 6 -30.99 1.62 -42.69
N ALA A 7 -29.72 1.57 -43.04
CA ALA A 7 -28.85 0.53 -43.57
C ALA A 7 -27.43 1.12 -43.47
N PHE A 8 -26.44 0.23 -43.32
CA PHE A 8 -25.02 0.51 -43.48
C PHE A 8 -24.72 1.09 -44.86
N THR A 9 -23.77 2.04 -44.92
CA THR A 9 -22.82 2.14 -46.03
C THR A 9 -21.48 2.65 -45.53
N LEU A 10 -20.51 1.73 -45.55
CA LEU A 10 -19.08 1.95 -45.35
C LEU A 10 -18.52 2.45 -46.69
N ALA A 11 -18.00 3.67 -46.74
CA ALA A 11 -17.31 4.18 -47.93
C ALA A 11 -15.85 3.73 -47.91
N ALA A 12 -15.52 2.84 -48.84
CA ALA A 12 -14.16 2.46 -49.20
C ALA A 12 -13.52 3.51 -50.13
N GLY A 13 -12.21 3.72 -50.02
CA GLY A 13 -11.47 4.58 -50.94
C GLY A 13 -9.94 4.58 -50.74
N LEU A 14 -9.29 3.54 -51.30
CA LEU A 14 -7.97 3.48 -51.97
C LEU A 14 -6.74 4.13 -51.30
N LEU A 15 -5.81 3.38 -50.69
CA LEU A 15 -4.66 2.64 -51.28
C LEU A 15 -3.70 3.47 -52.15
N VAL A 16 -2.47 3.68 -51.63
CA VAL A 16 -1.24 3.67 -52.45
C VAL A 16 -0.15 2.86 -51.68
N PRO A 17 0.61 1.98 -52.36
CA PRO A 17 1.42 0.94 -51.71
C PRO A 17 2.91 1.29 -51.62
N SER A 18 3.58 0.79 -50.58
CA SER A 18 5.02 0.53 -50.58
C SER A 18 5.28 -0.79 -49.84
N ALA A 19 6.08 -1.63 -50.48
CA ALA A 19 6.23 -3.05 -50.22
C ALA A 19 7.05 -3.42 -48.97
N VAL A 20 6.57 -4.48 -48.30
CA VAL A 20 7.31 -5.64 -47.76
C VAL A 20 8.49 -5.38 -46.83
N SER A 21 8.29 -5.69 -45.54
CA SER A 21 9.00 -6.80 -44.89
C SER A 21 8.23 -7.30 -43.68
N ALA A 22 8.20 -8.62 -43.54
CA ALA A 22 7.43 -9.38 -42.58
C ALA A 22 7.88 -9.11 -41.14
N THR A 23 6.93 -8.89 -40.24
CA THR A 23 6.99 -9.43 -38.87
C THR A 23 5.56 -9.55 -38.37
N GLU A 24 5.22 -10.73 -37.85
CA GLU A 24 3.92 -11.06 -37.30
C GLU A 24 3.49 -10.03 -36.23
N PRO A 25 2.21 -9.62 -36.14
CA PRO A 25 1.76 -8.86 -34.99
C PRO A 25 1.75 -9.84 -33.80
N LEU A 26 2.76 -9.72 -32.95
CA LEU A 26 2.81 -10.36 -31.65
C LEU A 26 1.47 -10.14 -30.94
N GLN A 27 0.87 -11.28 -30.55
CA GLN A 27 -0.27 -11.37 -29.65
C GLN A 27 -0.16 -10.29 -28.57
N ALA A 28 -1.27 -9.58 -28.34
CA ALA A 28 -1.52 -8.83 -27.13
C ALA A 28 -1.48 -9.79 -25.94
N GLY A 29 -0.27 -10.10 -25.49
CA GLY A 29 -0.01 -10.73 -24.21
C GLY A 29 -0.46 -9.75 -23.15
N LYS A 30 -1.27 -10.24 -22.21
CA LYS A 30 -1.50 -9.58 -20.93
C LYS A 30 -0.16 -9.06 -20.44
N GLN A 31 -0.06 -7.75 -20.29
CA GLN A 31 1.06 -7.11 -19.63
C GLN A 31 1.17 -7.76 -18.25
N GLU A 32 2.20 -8.60 -18.07
CA GLU A 32 2.60 -9.09 -16.76
C GLU A 32 2.73 -7.89 -15.82
N PRO A 33 2.32 -8.02 -14.55
CA PRO A 33 2.60 -6.99 -13.57
C PRO A 33 4.10 -6.72 -13.63
N ALA A 34 4.47 -5.49 -13.97
CA ALA A 34 5.86 -5.07 -13.97
C ALA A 34 6.47 -5.51 -12.64
N ALA A 35 7.59 -6.24 -12.72
CA ALA A 35 8.35 -6.73 -11.59
C ALA A 35 8.31 -5.68 -10.48
N THR A 36 7.83 -6.09 -9.31
CA THR A 36 7.68 -5.26 -8.11
C THR A 36 8.98 -4.50 -7.91
N ALA A 37 8.99 -3.23 -8.33
CA ALA A 37 10.06 -2.33 -7.98
C ALA A 37 10.01 -2.28 -6.45
N GLN A 38 10.96 -2.95 -5.82
CA GLN A 38 11.05 -3.02 -4.38
C GLN A 38 11.42 -1.61 -3.93
N PHE A 39 10.42 -0.78 -3.69
CA PHE A 39 10.59 0.51 -3.05
C PHE A 39 11.16 0.20 -1.67
N THR A 40 12.48 0.30 -1.54
CA THR A 40 13.14 0.25 -0.24
C THR A 40 12.71 1.51 0.50
N SER A 41 11.61 1.41 1.23
CA SER A 41 11.14 2.46 2.11
C SER A 41 12.23 2.76 3.13
N VAL A 42 12.69 4.02 3.16
CA VAL A 42 13.64 4.49 4.19
C VAL A 42 12.97 4.52 5.56
N ALA A 43 11.62 4.54 5.59
CA ALA A 43 10.86 4.54 6.82
C ALA A 43 11.02 3.23 7.60
N TYR A 44 11.15 3.36 8.91
CA TYR A 44 11.34 2.21 9.79
C TYR A 44 10.50 2.32 11.04
N THR A 45 10.04 1.17 11.50
CA THR A 45 9.33 1.01 12.76
C THR A 45 10.32 0.90 13.90
N THR A 46 9.96 1.44 15.05
CA THR A 46 10.55 1.14 16.34
C THR A 46 9.43 0.83 17.33
N VAL A 47 9.70 -0.07 18.27
CA VAL A 47 8.73 -0.47 19.28
C VAL A 47 9.44 -0.60 20.64
N SER A 48 8.82 -0.07 21.69
CA SER A 48 9.39 -0.12 23.05
C SER A 48 8.30 -0.09 24.13
N ILE A 49 8.63 -0.55 25.34
CA ILE A 49 7.73 -0.45 26.49
C ILE A 49 7.95 0.89 27.20
N VAL A 50 6.84 1.56 27.52
CA VAL A 50 6.83 2.76 28.36
C VAL A 50 5.81 2.54 29.48
N GLY A 51 6.29 2.16 30.66
CA GLY A 51 5.44 1.79 31.79
C GLY A 51 4.57 0.57 31.47
N LYS A 52 3.23 0.73 31.52
CA LYS A 52 2.26 -0.33 31.18
C LYS A 52 1.78 -0.26 29.72
N ARG A 53 2.48 0.46 28.86
CA ARG A 53 2.11 0.70 27.45
C ARG A 53 3.21 0.27 26.51
N VAL A 54 2.84 -0.07 25.29
CA VAL A 54 3.77 -0.24 24.17
C VAL A 54 3.71 1.02 23.32
N LYS A 55 4.86 1.65 23.12
CA LYS A 55 5.06 2.76 22.18
C LYS A 55 5.40 2.16 20.82
N PHE A 56 4.57 2.45 19.83
CA PHE A 56 4.85 2.18 18.42
C PHE A 56 5.25 3.48 17.75
N GLU A 57 6.29 3.46 16.93
CA GLU A 57 6.75 4.66 16.23
C GLU A 57 7.24 4.30 14.82
N VAL A 58 6.88 5.12 13.83
CA VAL A 58 7.50 5.09 12.50
C VAL A 58 8.30 6.38 12.35
N LYS A 59 9.54 6.25 11.89
CA LYS A 59 10.46 7.36 11.61
C LYS A 59 10.85 7.38 10.15
N ALA A 60 11.46 8.49 9.72
CA ALA A 60 11.97 8.69 8.37
C ALA A 60 10.89 8.45 7.30
N LEU A 61 9.67 8.91 7.55
CA LEU A 61 8.64 9.00 6.52
C LEU A 61 9.15 9.89 5.37
N GLU A 62 8.79 9.56 4.15
CA GLU A 62 9.18 10.33 2.97
C GLU A 62 8.60 11.75 2.99
N ASN A 63 7.38 11.89 3.51
CA ASN A 63 6.69 13.15 3.65
C ASN A 63 6.26 13.39 5.10
N HIS A 64 5.89 14.63 5.43
CA HIS A 64 5.29 14.93 6.72
C HIS A 64 4.02 14.10 6.96
N PHE A 65 3.87 13.56 8.16
CA PHE A 65 2.67 12.81 8.54
C PHE A 65 1.46 13.75 8.71
N ASN A 66 0.72 13.94 7.62
CA ASN A 66 -0.53 14.68 7.57
C ASN A 66 -1.42 14.16 6.43
N SER A 67 -2.68 14.62 6.42
CA SER A 67 -3.70 14.16 5.47
C SER A 67 -3.48 14.62 4.02
N ASN A 68 -2.41 15.35 3.70
CA ASN A 68 -2.03 15.66 2.31
C ASN A 68 -1.17 14.55 1.68
N PHE A 69 -0.63 13.64 2.49
CA PHE A 69 0.27 12.57 2.01
C PHE A 69 -0.16 11.18 2.48
N TYR A 70 -0.73 11.09 3.69
CA TYR A 70 -1.10 9.83 4.32
C TYR A 70 -2.55 9.84 4.78
N GLN A 71 -3.20 8.68 4.76
CA GLN A 71 -4.47 8.47 5.44
C GLN A 71 -4.25 8.06 6.90
N ARG A 72 -3.39 7.05 7.13
CA ARG A 72 -3.08 6.51 8.46
C ARG A 72 -1.79 5.70 8.45
N ILE A 73 -1.20 5.48 9.63
CA ILE A 73 -0.19 4.46 9.88
C ILE A 73 -0.83 3.34 10.72
N ALA A 74 -0.43 2.11 10.48
CA ALA A 74 -0.82 0.97 11.30
C ALA A 74 0.39 0.08 11.62
N TRP A 75 0.32 -0.64 12.73
CA TRP A 75 1.28 -1.67 13.12
C TRP A 75 0.57 -3.00 13.23
N THR A 76 1.24 -4.07 12.80
CA THR A 76 0.67 -5.41 12.68
C THR A 76 1.57 -6.47 13.33
N SER A 77 0.94 -7.59 13.72
CA SER A 77 1.59 -8.75 14.35
C SER A 77 2.28 -9.69 13.35
N ASN A 78 1.97 -9.57 12.06
CA ASN A 78 2.56 -10.34 10.97
C ASN A 78 2.95 -9.43 9.80
N ASP A 79 3.57 -9.99 8.77
CA ASP A 79 4.04 -9.28 7.58
C ASP A 79 2.93 -9.06 6.53
N GLU A 80 1.66 -9.24 6.91
CA GLU A 80 0.51 -8.95 6.04
C GLU A 80 0.01 -7.52 6.23
N GLU A 81 -0.68 -7.01 5.22
CA GLU A 81 -1.32 -5.69 5.29
C GLU A 81 -2.32 -5.60 6.48
N PRO A 82 -2.53 -4.40 7.04
CA PRO A 82 -3.46 -4.20 8.14
C PRO A 82 -4.91 -4.61 7.76
N SER A 83 -5.46 -5.61 8.46
CA SER A 83 -6.79 -6.14 8.20
C SER A 83 -7.58 -6.40 9.48
N VAL A 84 -8.81 -5.89 9.52
CA VAL A 84 -9.77 -6.19 10.60
C VAL A 84 -10.30 -7.62 10.52
N PHE A 85 -10.22 -8.27 9.36
CA PHE A 85 -10.69 -9.64 9.17
C PHE A 85 -9.65 -10.67 9.64
N ASN A 86 -8.36 -10.36 9.52
CA ASN A 86 -7.26 -11.23 9.94
C ASN A 86 -6.80 -10.96 11.38
N ASP A 87 -7.44 -9.99 12.06
CA ASP A 87 -7.12 -9.53 13.42
C ASP A 87 -5.62 -9.21 13.67
N ASN A 88 -4.87 -8.89 12.62
CA ASN A 88 -3.43 -8.69 12.71
C ASN A 88 -3.03 -7.28 13.20
N ILE A 89 -3.98 -6.37 13.38
CA ILE A 89 -3.71 -4.98 13.75
C ILE A 89 -3.39 -4.87 15.24
N LEU A 90 -2.21 -4.32 15.55
CA LEU A 90 -1.77 -4.00 16.90
C LEU A 90 -2.15 -2.57 17.30
N SER A 91 -1.93 -1.60 16.41
CA SER A 91 -2.27 -0.19 16.66
C SER A 91 -2.48 0.57 15.35
N VAL A 92 -3.25 1.66 15.39
CA VAL A 92 -3.53 2.52 14.23
C VAL A 92 -3.53 3.98 14.67
N ILE A 93 -2.95 4.85 13.83
CA ILE A 93 -3.05 6.31 13.99
C ILE A 93 -3.42 6.97 12.67
N VAL A 94 -4.48 7.78 12.71
CA VAL A 94 -5.00 8.52 11.54
C VAL A 94 -4.24 9.82 11.37
N ALA A 95 -3.92 10.16 10.12
CA ALA A 95 -3.23 11.41 9.79
C ALA A 95 -4.14 12.61 10.10
N LYS A 96 -3.57 13.62 10.77
CA LYS A 96 -4.27 14.89 11.03
C LYS A 96 -4.19 15.80 9.82
N LYS A 97 -5.09 16.80 9.75
CA LYS A 97 -5.10 17.80 8.67
C LYS A 97 -3.75 18.53 8.53
N THR A 98 -3.09 18.76 9.65
CA THR A 98 -1.80 19.42 9.73
C THR A 98 -0.77 18.52 10.42
N GLY A 99 0.49 18.72 10.11
CA GLY A 99 1.60 17.96 10.66
C GLY A 99 2.87 18.25 9.86
N GLN A 100 3.97 18.47 10.57
CA GLN A 100 5.29 18.76 9.99
C GLN A 100 6.35 17.73 10.43
N ALA A 101 5.92 16.66 11.10
CA ALA A 101 6.82 15.62 11.57
C ALA A 101 6.97 14.54 10.49
N TYR A 102 8.21 14.10 10.23
CA TYR A 102 8.52 12.93 9.44
C TYR A 102 8.47 11.63 10.26
N GLN A 103 7.75 11.67 11.38
CA GLN A 103 7.57 10.56 12.30
C GLN A 103 6.21 10.62 12.96
N VAL A 104 5.75 9.48 13.46
CA VAL A 104 4.50 9.37 14.20
C VAL A 104 4.61 8.31 15.28
N THR A 105 3.90 8.51 16.39
CA THR A 105 3.83 7.57 17.50
C THR A 105 2.39 7.19 17.81
N SER A 106 2.16 5.93 18.17
CA SER A 106 0.94 5.45 18.82
C SER A 106 1.26 4.70 20.11
N TYR A 107 0.28 4.55 21.00
CA TYR A 107 0.45 3.86 22.28
C TYR A 107 -0.72 2.94 22.59
N GLU A 108 -0.44 1.66 22.79
CA GLU A 108 -1.41 0.67 23.25
C GLU A 108 -1.09 0.17 24.65
N THR A 109 -2.05 -0.49 25.30
CA THR A 109 -1.78 -1.18 26.57
C THR A 109 -0.90 -2.39 26.32
N LEU A 110 0.03 -2.69 27.24
CA LEU A 110 0.89 -3.86 27.10
C LEU A 110 0.08 -5.17 27.07
N ILE A 111 -1.03 -5.24 27.83
CA ILE A 111 -1.89 -6.42 27.89
C ILE A 111 -2.51 -6.70 26.51
N SER A 112 -3.11 -5.70 25.86
CA SER A 112 -3.73 -5.88 24.54
C SER A 112 -2.73 -6.28 23.44
N VAL A 113 -1.46 -5.89 23.58
CA VAL A 113 -0.40 -6.30 22.64
C VAL A 113 0.04 -7.74 22.91
N LYS A 114 0.16 -8.14 24.19
CA LYS A 114 0.50 -9.51 24.61
C LYS A 114 -0.53 -10.54 24.16
N ASP A 115 -1.78 -10.14 23.97
CA ASP A 115 -2.84 -11.01 23.46
C ASP A 115 -2.62 -11.39 21.98
N LYS A 116 -1.77 -10.66 21.25
CA LYS A 116 -1.58 -10.79 19.80
C LYS A 116 -0.18 -11.19 19.35
N ILE A 117 0.85 -10.86 20.14
CA ILE A 117 2.24 -11.20 19.86
C ILE A 117 2.98 -11.59 21.13
N GLU A 118 4.01 -12.42 20.99
CA GLU A 118 4.93 -12.84 22.04
C GLU A 118 6.21 -11.98 22.10
N SER A 119 6.92 -12.03 23.24
CA SER A 119 8.21 -11.37 23.41
C SER A 119 9.23 -11.97 22.43
N GLY A 120 9.98 -11.12 21.72
CA GLY A 120 10.90 -11.51 20.66
C GLY A 120 10.27 -11.60 19.27
N GLN A 121 8.96 -11.39 19.12
CA GLN A 121 8.32 -11.34 17.81
C GLN A 121 8.47 -9.97 17.12
N LYS A 122 8.33 -10.00 15.79
CA LYS A 122 8.39 -8.80 14.95
C LYS A 122 7.06 -8.06 14.93
N VAL A 123 7.17 -6.75 14.84
CA VAL A 123 6.10 -5.78 14.62
C VAL A 123 6.36 -5.12 13.28
N TYR A 124 5.35 -5.12 12.41
CA TYR A 124 5.45 -4.60 11.05
C TYR A 124 4.63 -3.32 10.93
N GLY A 125 5.29 -2.20 10.61
CA GLY A 125 4.61 -0.92 10.40
C GLY A 125 4.28 -0.71 8.93
N TRP A 126 3.14 -0.05 8.69
CA TRP A 126 2.55 0.19 7.39
C TRP A 126 2.06 1.63 7.28
N ALA A 127 2.32 2.26 6.13
CA ALA A 127 1.84 3.59 5.82
C ALA A 127 0.80 3.54 4.69
N LEU A 128 -0.43 3.93 4.97
CA LEU A 128 -1.47 4.08 3.94
C LEU A 128 -1.31 5.46 3.33
N ALA A 129 -0.76 5.53 2.12
CA ALA A 129 -0.64 6.78 1.39
C ALA A 129 -2.01 7.22 0.85
N LEU A 130 -2.11 8.48 0.42
CA LEU A 130 -3.37 9.01 -0.12
C LEU A 130 -3.87 8.29 -1.38
N ASN A 131 -2.99 7.66 -2.13
CA ASN A 131 -3.36 6.82 -3.29
C ASN A 131 -4.09 5.52 -2.90
N GLY A 132 -4.26 5.25 -1.59
CA GLY A 132 -4.96 4.07 -1.09
C GLY A 132 -4.11 2.81 -1.03
N VAL A 133 -2.79 2.93 -1.22
CA VAL A 133 -1.84 1.81 -1.17
C VAL A 133 -1.10 1.78 0.17
N TRP A 134 -0.98 0.59 0.74
CA TRP A 134 -0.14 0.35 1.91
C TRP A 134 1.33 0.18 1.51
N TYR A 135 2.20 0.94 2.16
CA TYR A 135 3.65 0.81 2.00
C TYR A 135 4.26 0.27 3.29
N PRO A 136 5.01 -0.84 3.23
CA PRO A 136 5.67 -1.38 4.42
C PRO A 136 6.83 -0.48 4.86
N THR A 137 7.10 -0.52 6.16
CA THR A 137 8.31 0.03 6.79
C THR A 137 9.23 -1.11 7.22
N MET A 138 10.50 -0.82 7.51
CA MET A 138 11.35 -1.83 8.15
C MET A 138 10.75 -2.26 9.51
N PRO A 139 10.62 -3.57 9.78
CA PRO A 139 10.01 -4.06 11.02
C PRO A 139 10.93 -3.87 12.23
N ALA A 140 10.37 -4.00 13.43
CA ALA A 140 11.11 -4.00 14.69
C ALA A 140 10.72 -5.20 15.55
N THR A 141 11.63 -5.66 16.40
CA THR A 141 11.33 -6.72 17.38
C THR A 141 10.90 -6.09 18.71
N LEU A 142 9.80 -6.60 19.29
CA LEU A 142 9.35 -6.20 20.63
C LEU A 142 9.85 -7.19 21.68
N TYR A 143 10.56 -6.70 22.69
CA TYR A 143 10.91 -7.46 23.89
C TYR A 143 10.23 -6.87 25.12
N TYR A 144 9.67 -7.73 25.96
CA TYR A 144 9.04 -7.43 27.24
C TYR A 144 9.08 -8.61 28.22
#